data_AF-A0A6I9QJW8-F1
#
_entry.id   AF-A0A6I9QJW8-F1
#
_cell.length_a   1.000
_cell.length_b   1.000
_cell.length_c   1.000
_cell.angle_alpha   90.00
_cell.angle_beta   90.00
_cell.angle_gamma   90.00
#
_symmetry.space_group_name_H-M   'P 1'
#
loop_
_entity.id
_entity.type
_entity.pdbx_description
1 polymer ?
#
loop_
_entity_poly.entity_id
_entity_poly.type
_entity_poly.pdbx_seq_one_letter_code
_entity_poly.pdbx_strand_id
1 'polypeptide(L)'
;MRCEANVQLNLSHNQLTGPIPETFSKLNQIEILDISHNQLSDVIPWQLTQLQFLEVFSVAYNNLSGCTPDFKYQFATFNVSSYEGNMGLHGPPLEKSCTSDSSPTMPAKVEENQDDSSEDDAVYFAILAASFMAGFWG
;
A
#
# COMPACT_ATOMS: atom_id res chain seq x y z
N MET A 1 -20.13 -24.12 -16.41
CA MET A 1 -20.24 -23.54 -15.06
C MET A 1 -18.93 -23.79 -14.36
N ARG A 2 -18.15 -22.75 -14.05
CA ARG A 2 -16.99 -22.86 -13.16
C ARG A 2 -17.48 -22.52 -11.76
N CYS A 3 -17.33 -23.44 -10.82
CA CYS A 3 -17.49 -23.15 -9.40
C CYS A 3 -16.14 -22.62 -8.91
N GLU A 4 -15.89 -21.33 -9.07
CA GLU A 4 -14.75 -20.69 -8.40
C GLU A 4 -15.21 -20.43 -6.97
N ALA A 5 -14.51 -21.01 -6.00
CA ALA A 5 -14.73 -20.70 -4.60
C ALA A 5 -13.99 -19.40 -4.30
N ASN A 6 -14.73 -18.32 -4.06
CA ASN A 6 -14.14 -17.05 -3.67
C ASN A 6 -13.24 -17.25 -2.45
N VAL A 7 -12.01 -16.73 -2.48
CA VAL A 7 -11.11 -16.77 -1.32
C VAL A 7 -11.47 -15.60 -0.40
N GLN A 8 -11.95 -15.92 0.80
CA GLN A 8 -12.50 -14.93 1.72
C GLN A 8 -11.82 -15.02 3.09
N LEU A 9 -11.53 -13.85 3.68
CA LEU A 9 -11.17 -13.70 5.08
C LEU A 9 -12.18 -12.76 5.74
N ASN A 10 -13.06 -13.33 6.55
CA ASN A 10 -14.00 -12.58 7.36
C ASN A 10 -13.63 -12.73 8.84
N LEU A 11 -13.21 -11.62 9.44
CA LEU A 11 -12.91 -11.48 10.87
C LEU A 11 -13.76 -10.37 11.50
N SER A 12 -14.89 -10.00 10.88
CA SER A 12 -15.73 -8.93 11.40
C SER A 12 -16.43 -9.31 12.69
N HIS A 13 -16.83 -8.30 13.47
CA HIS A 13 -17.50 -8.47 14.77
C HIS A 13 -16.68 -9.25 15.80
N ASN A 14 -15.40 -8.91 15.91
CA ASN A 14 -14.50 -9.46 16.92
C ASN A 14 -13.96 -8.35 17.84
N GLN A 15 -13.04 -8.72 18.73
CA GLN A 15 -12.33 -7.81 19.62
C GLN A 15 -10.85 -7.70 19.23
N LEU A 16 -10.54 -7.78 17.93
CA LEU A 16 -9.17 -7.66 17.44
C LEU A 16 -8.66 -6.24 17.70
N THR A 17 -7.45 -6.14 18.24
CA THR A 17 -6.77 -4.88 18.60
C THR A 17 -5.43 -4.75 17.88
N GLY A 18 -4.88 -3.54 17.85
CA GLY A 18 -3.57 -3.27 17.25
C GLY A 18 -3.67 -2.94 15.75
N PRO A 19 -2.53 -2.85 15.05
CA PRO A 19 -2.49 -2.46 13.64
C PRO A 19 -2.95 -3.58 12.71
N ILE A 20 -3.42 -3.20 11.53
CA ILE A 20 -3.65 -4.16 10.43
C ILE A 20 -2.27 -4.68 9.96
N PRO A 21 -2.04 -6.01 9.94
CA PRO A 21 -0.75 -6.55 9.50
C PRO A 21 -0.49 -6.27 8.02
N GLU A 22 0.67 -5.72 7.68
CA GLU A 22 1.09 -5.57 6.27
C GLU A 22 1.15 -6.91 5.53
N THR A 23 1.33 -8.01 6.27
CA THR A 23 1.40 -9.38 5.72
C THR A 23 0.10 -9.83 5.05
N PHE A 24 -1.02 -9.15 5.29
CA PHE A 24 -2.26 -9.38 4.55
C PHE A 24 -2.09 -9.14 3.05
N SER A 25 -1.11 -8.33 2.63
CA SER A 25 -0.78 -8.15 1.21
C SER A 25 -0.32 -9.44 0.51
N LYS A 26 0.11 -10.46 1.28
CA LYS A 26 0.53 -11.78 0.74
C LYS A 26 -0.65 -12.68 0.37
N LEU A 27 -1.88 -12.29 0.72
CA LEU A 27 -3.10 -13.03 0.38
C LEU A 27 -3.48 -12.75 -1.09
N ASN A 28 -2.59 -13.05 -2.02
CA ASN A 28 -2.66 -12.59 -3.42
C ASN A 28 -3.91 -13.05 -4.19
N GLN A 29 -4.66 -14.03 -3.69
CA GLN A 29 -5.88 -14.53 -4.31
C GLN A 29 -7.15 -14.10 -3.57
N ILE A 30 -7.04 -13.29 -2.50
CA ILE A 30 -8.18 -12.89 -1.71
C ILE A 30 -9.13 -11.99 -2.51
N GLU A 31 -10.41 -12.31 -2.41
CA GLU A 31 -11.51 -11.56 -3.05
C GLU A 31 -12.33 -10.80 -2.02
N ILE A 32 -12.44 -11.32 -0.79
CA ILE A 32 -13.20 -10.68 0.29
C ILE A 32 -12.32 -10.55 1.53
N LEU A 33 -12.09 -9.32 1.97
CA LEU A 33 -11.44 -8.99 3.24
C LEU A 33 -12.39 -8.12 4.08
N ASP A 34 -13.06 -8.75 5.04
CA ASP A 34 -13.91 -8.06 6.00
C ASP A 34 -13.31 -8.15 7.40
N ILE A 35 -12.80 -7.01 7.89
CA ILE A 35 -12.25 -6.86 9.24
C ILE A 35 -12.99 -5.74 10.01
N SER A 36 -14.22 -5.45 9.60
CA SER A 36 -15.07 -4.43 10.22
C SER A 36 -15.51 -4.80 11.64
N HIS A 37 -16.02 -3.83 12.40
CA HIS A 37 -16.52 -4.05 13.77
C HIS A 37 -15.48 -4.73 14.68
N ASN A 38 -14.32 -4.10 14.79
CA ASN A 38 -13.22 -4.52 15.66
C ASN A 38 -12.67 -3.30 16.43
N GLN A 39 -11.53 -3.47 17.09
CA GLN A 39 -10.81 -2.41 17.82
C GLN A 39 -9.42 -2.17 17.19
N LEU A 40 -9.29 -2.41 15.88
CA LEU A 40 -8.05 -2.18 15.15
C LEU A 40 -7.73 -0.69 15.16
N SER A 41 -6.46 -0.36 15.22
CA SER A 41 -5.96 1.01 15.36
C SER A 41 -4.85 1.31 14.36
N ASP A 42 -4.36 2.55 14.34
CA ASP A 42 -3.28 2.99 13.44
C ASP A 42 -3.72 3.12 11.97
N VAL A 43 -2.78 3.21 11.04
CA VAL A 43 -3.01 3.39 9.60
C VAL A 43 -3.45 2.11 8.89
N ILE A 44 -4.14 2.28 7.76
CA ILE A 44 -4.34 1.20 6.80
C ILE A 44 -3.04 1.02 6.00
N PRO A 45 -2.37 -0.15 6.04
CA PRO A 45 -1.12 -0.36 5.32
C PRO A 45 -1.30 -0.18 3.81
N TRP A 46 -0.44 0.64 3.19
CA TRP A 46 -0.46 0.86 1.74
C TRP A 46 -0.24 -0.44 0.95
N GLN A 47 0.43 -1.42 1.55
CA GLN A 47 0.70 -2.75 1.01
C GLN A 47 -0.59 -3.48 0.62
N LEU A 48 -1.73 -3.19 1.26
CA LEU A 48 -3.02 -3.79 0.88
C LEU A 48 -3.45 -3.42 -0.55
N THR A 49 -2.95 -2.32 -1.11
CA THR A 49 -3.19 -1.95 -2.52
C THR A 49 -2.60 -2.94 -3.52
N GLN A 50 -1.73 -3.86 -3.06
CA GLN A 50 -1.18 -4.96 -3.87
C GLN A 50 -2.19 -6.08 -4.13
N LEU A 51 -3.32 -6.13 -3.42
CA LEU A 51 -4.35 -7.14 -3.56
C LEU A 51 -5.20 -6.89 -4.81
N GLN A 52 -4.80 -7.46 -5.95
CA GLN A 52 -5.39 -7.18 -7.26
C GLN A 52 -6.77 -7.81 -7.48
N PHE A 53 -7.09 -8.88 -6.76
CA PHE A 53 -8.36 -9.61 -6.89
C PHE A 53 -9.39 -9.22 -5.83
N LEU A 54 -9.09 -8.25 -4.97
CA LEU A 54 -9.98 -7.85 -3.89
C LEU A 54 -11.24 -7.18 -4.46
N GLU A 55 -12.40 -7.79 -4.25
CA GLU A 55 -13.71 -7.33 -4.73
C GLU A 55 -14.53 -6.68 -3.60
N VAL A 56 -14.36 -7.18 -2.37
CA VAL A 56 -15.03 -6.70 -1.17
C VAL A 56 -14.00 -6.38 -0.11
N PHE A 57 -14.01 -5.12 0.35
CA PHE A 57 -13.16 -4.64 1.42
C PHE A 57 -14.00 -3.87 2.43
N SER A 58 -13.84 -4.19 3.72
CA SER A 58 -14.44 -3.41 4.81
C SER A 58 -13.53 -3.36 6.02
N VAL A 59 -13.25 -2.14 6.46
CA VAL A 59 -12.57 -1.79 7.71
C VAL A 59 -13.46 -0.94 8.61
N ALA A 60 -14.75 -0.89 8.29
CA ALA A 60 -15.72 -0.03 8.98
C ALA A 60 -15.77 -0.34 10.49
N TYR A 61 -16.11 0.67 11.29
CA TYR A 61 -16.27 0.54 12.75
C TYR A 61 -15.02 -0.06 13.43
N ASN A 62 -13.88 0.58 13.22
CA ASN A 62 -12.63 0.37 13.94
C ASN A 62 -12.13 1.72 14.51
N ASN A 63 -10.92 1.73 15.09
CA ASN A 63 -10.24 2.93 15.58
C ASN A 63 -9.07 3.34 14.67
N LEU A 64 -9.22 3.15 13.36
CA LEU A 64 -8.18 3.47 12.37
C LEU A 64 -8.06 4.98 12.16
N SER A 65 -6.86 5.41 11.76
CA SER A 65 -6.52 6.82 11.58
C SER A 65 -5.55 7.04 10.42
N GLY A 66 -5.42 8.30 9.99
CA GLY A 66 -4.51 8.68 8.91
C GLY A 66 -5.18 8.61 7.54
N CYS A 67 -4.34 8.67 6.51
CA CYS A 67 -4.78 8.63 5.12
C CYS A 67 -5.25 7.24 4.70
N THR A 68 -6.35 7.17 3.98
CA THR A 68 -6.71 5.98 3.20
C THR A 68 -5.59 5.68 2.21
N PRO A 69 -5.34 4.39 1.89
CA PRO A 69 -4.36 4.03 0.87
C PRO A 69 -4.70 4.69 -0.47
N ASP A 70 -3.69 4.83 -1.32
CA ASP A 70 -3.83 5.39 -2.67
C ASP A 70 -5.10 4.89 -3.36
N PHE A 71 -5.95 5.84 -3.76
CA PHE A 71 -7.22 5.58 -4.45
C PHE A 71 -6.95 5.12 -5.89
N LYS A 72 -6.47 3.89 -6.03
CA LYS A 72 -6.02 3.26 -7.28
C LYS A 72 -6.46 1.80 -7.31
N TYR A 73 -6.52 1.22 -8.51
CA TYR A 73 -6.91 -0.18 -8.73
C TYR A 73 -8.23 -0.54 -8.02
N GLN A 74 -8.28 -1.62 -7.25
CA GLN A 74 -9.47 -2.03 -6.50
C GLN A 74 -9.85 -1.04 -5.39
N PHE A 75 -8.88 -0.35 -4.78
CA PHE A 75 -9.18 0.62 -3.71
C PHE A 75 -9.95 1.84 -4.21
N ALA A 76 -9.93 2.11 -5.53
CA ALA A 76 -10.75 3.14 -6.16
C ALA A 76 -12.23 2.75 -6.31
N THR A 77 -12.59 1.48 -6.09
CA THR A 77 -13.96 0.98 -6.27
C THR A 77 -14.75 0.88 -4.96
N PHE A 78 -14.06 0.92 -3.81
CA PHE A 78 -14.69 0.79 -2.51
C PHE A 78 -15.39 2.09 -2.09
N ASN A 79 -16.60 1.93 -1.55
CA ASN A 79 -17.45 3.04 -1.14
C ASN A 79 -17.08 3.59 0.24
N VAL A 80 -17.62 4.76 0.57
CA VAL A 80 -17.51 5.39 1.90
C VAL A 80 -17.89 4.44 3.04
N SER A 81 -18.88 3.56 2.82
CA SER A 81 -19.32 2.55 3.80
C SER A 81 -18.21 1.59 4.24
N SER A 82 -17.24 1.29 3.37
CA SER A 82 -16.11 0.40 3.69
C SER A 82 -15.18 0.99 4.76
N TYR A 83 -15.25 2.30 4.99
CA TYR A 83 -14.35 3.05 5.86
C TYR A 83 -15.08 3.74 7.03
N GLU A 84 -16.43 3.70 7.05
CA GLU A 84 -17.28 4.37 8.02
C GLU A 84 -16.92 4.01 9.47
N GLY A 85 -17.18 4.91 10.43
CA GLY A 85 -16.99 4.62 11.86
C GLY A 85 -15.55 4.74 12.36
N ASN A 86 -14.57 5.02 11.49
CA ASN A 86 -13.19 5.31 11.85
C ASN A 86 -12.96 6.83 11.95
N MET A 87 -13.05 7.40 13.15
CA MET A 87 -13.05 8.87 13.32
C MET A 87 -11.78 9.58 12.83
N GLY A 88 -10.64 8.89 12.84
CA GLY A 88 -9.35 9.43 12.44
C GLY A 88 -9.01 9.28 10.96
N LEU A 89 -9.79 8.51 10.19
CA LEU A 89 -9.52 8.29 8.76
C LEU A 89 -9.91 9.50 7.91
N HIS A 90 -9.11 9.75 6.88
CA HIS A 90 -9.30 10.79 5.89
C HIS A 90 -8.64 10.37 4.57
N GLY A 91 -8.88 11.10 3.48
CA GLY A 91 -8.50 10.74 2.12
C GLY A 91 -9.66 10.07 1.35
N PRO A 92 -9.62 10.04 0.02
CA PRO A 92 -10.68 9.43 -0.79
C PRO A 92 -10.95 7.97 -0.39
N PRO A 93 -12.21 7.51 -0.32
CA PRO A 93 -13.44 8.21 -0.72
C PRO A 93 -14.06 9.12 0.36
N LEU A 94 -13.39 9.34 1.50
CA LEU A 94 -13.89 10.17 2.59
C LEU A 94 -13.75 11.67 2.27
N GLU A 95 -14.62 12.49 2.86
CA GLU A 95 -14.68 13.94 2.59
C GLU A 95 -13.45 14.71 3.06
N LYS A 96 -12.84 14.30 4.18
CA LYS A 96 -11.67 14.96 4.74
C LYS A 96 -10.44 14.64 3.88
N SER A 97 -9.70 15.64 3.45
CA SER A 97 -8.49 15.44 2.63
C SER A 97 -7.25 15.11 3.47
N CYS A 98 -6.30 14.42 2.84
CA CYS A 98 -4.95 14.24 3.35
C CYS A 98 -4.11 15.51 3.16
N THR A 99 -3.45 16.00 4.21
CA THR A 99 -2.40 17.01 4.09
C THR A 99 -1.05 16.32 3.93
N SER A 100 -0.14 16.90 3.14
CA SER A 100 1.18 16.31 2.81
C SER A 100 2.06 15.97 4.02
N ASP A 101 1.74 16.50 5.20
CA ASP A 101 2.43 16.20 6.46
C ASP A 101 1.94 14.91 7.15
N SER A 102 0.93 14.23 6.59
CA SER A 102 0.30 13.02 7.14
C SER A 102 0.49 11.77 6.27
N SER A 103 1.21 11.87 5.16
CA SER A 103 1.55 10.72 4.32
C SER A 103 2.51 9.80 5.07
N PRO A 104 2.27 8.47 5.17
CA PRO A 104 3.27 7.55 5.68
C PRO A 104 4.52 7.73 4.86
N THR A 105 5.59 8.18 5.50
CA THR A 105 6.91 8.24 4.90
C THR A 105 7.27 6.83 4.46
N MET A 106 7.09 6.53 3.17
CA MET A 106 7.88 5.50 2.50
C MET A 106 9.33 5.73 2.96
N PRO A 107 10.04 4.71 3.50
CA PRO A 107 11.41 4.93 3.94
C PRO A 107 12.17 5.53 2.76
N ALA A 108 12.51 6.82 2.91
CA ALA A 108 13.31 7.54 1.95
C ALA A 108 14.60 6.74 1.82
N LYS A 109 14.89 6.31 0.60
CA LYS A 109 16.24 5.92 0.23
C LYS A 109 17.15 7.04 0.72
N VAL A 110 18.10 6.72 1.58
CA VAL A 110 19.07 7.67 2.11
C VAL A 110 19.76 8.32 0.90
N GLU A 111 19.35 9.54 0.58
CA GLU A 111 20.07 10.42 -0.32
C GLU A 111 21.18 11.04 0.50
N GLU A 112 22.38 10.46 0.39
CA GLU A 112 23.59 11.17 0.77
C GLU A 112 23.72 12.41 -0.12
N ASN A 113 23.65 13.57 0.53
CA ASN A 113 23.95 14.85 -0.09
C ASN A 113 25.38 14.82 -0.62
N GLN A 114 25.55 14.97 -1.94
CA GLN A 114 26.79 15.49 -2.48
C GLN A 114 26.47 16.56 -3.52
N ASP A 115 26.71 17.78 -3.07
CA ASP A 115 26.80 18.99 -3.86
C ASP A 115 27.88 18.84 -4.94
N ASP A 116 27.53 19.24 -6.16
CA ASP A 116 28.29 20.18 -6.98
C ASP A 116 28.55 19.75 -8.43
N SER A 117 28.13 20.65 -9.33
CA SER A 117 28.57 20.87 -10.71
C SER A 117 28.32 19.79 -11.77
N SER A 118 27.45 20.17 -12.70
CA SER A 118 27.23 19.59 -14.02
C SER A 118 28.49 19.68 -14.90
N GLU A 119 29.01 18.52 -15.32
CA GLU A 119 29.58 18.19 -16.63
C GLU A 119 30.08 16.72 -16.55
N ASP A 120 29.85 15.92 -17.60
CA ASP A 120 30.36 14.54 -17.82
C ASP A 120 29.44 13.31 -17.67
N ASP A 121 28.19 13.38 -18.16
CA ASP A 121 27.41 12.16 -18.50
C ASP A 121 28.13 11.25 -19.52
N ALA A 122 28.95 11.83 -20.40
CA ALA A 122 29.68 11.09 -21.44
C ALA A 122 30.76 10.16 -20.89
N VAL A 123 31.41 10.54 -19.77
CA VAL A 123 32.48 9.75 -19.16
C VAL A 123 31.90 8.51 -18.47
N TYR A 124 30.72 8.64 -17.85
CA TYR A 124 30.03 7.54 -17.19
C TYR A 124 29.64 6.42 -18.17
N PHE A 125 29.08 6.80 -19.33
CA PHE A 125 28.77 5.82 -20.39
C PHE A 125 30.02 5.21 -21.02
N ALA A 126 31.13 5.95 -21.12
CA ALA A 126 32.39 5.43 -21.64
C ALA A 126 33.01 4.35 -20.72
N ILE A 127 32.90 4.49 -19.40
CA ILE A 127 33.42 3.53 -18.41
C ILE A 127 32.62 2.21 -18.44
N LEU A 128 31.29 2.29 -18.58
CA LEU A 128 30.42 1.10 -18.70
C LEU A 128 30.66 0.33 -20.01
N ALA A 129 30.97 1.03 -21.10
CA ALA A 129 31.27 0.38 -22.38
C ALA A 129 32.61 -0.38 -22.35
N ALA A 130 33.63 0.17 -21.68
CA ALA A 130 34.96 -0.46 -21.59
C ALA A 130 34.97 -1.74 -20.73
N SER A 131 34.03 -1.89 -19.80
CA SER A 131 33.94 -3.03 -18.89
C SER A 131 33.26 -4.28 -19.50
N PHE A 132 32.71 -4.19 -20.71
CA PHE A 132 32.09 -5.35 -21.40
C PHE A 132 33.03 -6.13 -22.34
N MET A 133 34.30 -5.73 -22.51
CA MET A 133 35.24 -6.40 -23.44
C MET A 133 36.35 -7.23 -22.78
N ALA A 134 36.31 -7.46 -21.46
CA ALA A 134 37.32 -8.24 -20.74
C ALA A 134 36.78 -9.55 -20.12
N GLY A 135 35.75 -10.14 -20.72
CA GLY A 135 35.09 -11.36 -20.22
C GLY A 135 35.04 -12.54 -21.20
N PHE A 136 35.76 -12.49 -22.33
CA PHE A 136 35.70 -13.56 -23.34
C PHE A 136 37.06 -13.82 -24.02
N TRP A 137 38.05 -14.22 -23.23
CA TRP A 137 39.01 -15.23 -23.67
C TRP A 137 39.62 -15.92 -22.44
N GLY A 138 39.37 -17.24 -22.34
CA GLY A 138 40.27 -18.16 -21.66
C GLY A 138 41.44 -18.54 -22.56
#